data_AF-A0A846RJ68-F1
#
_entry.id   AF-A0A846RJ68-F1
#
_cell.length_a   1.000
_cell.length_b   1.000
_cell.length_c   1.000
_cell.angle_alpha   90.00
_cell.angle_beta   90.00
_cell.angle_gamma   90.00
#
_symmetry.space_group_name_H-M   'P 1'
#
loop_
_entity.id
_entity.type
_entity.pdbx_description
1 polymer ?
#
loop_
_entity_poly.entity_id
_entity_poly.type
_entity_poly.pdbx_seq_one_letter_code
_entity_poly.pdbx_strand_id
1 'polypeptide(L)' 'MWPQTAWNTEAILCGVCRETLSIERYFEVDGCPSCSAPFNPRCRLHKHLYFEV' A
#
# COMPACT_ATOMS: atom_id res chain seq x y z
N MET A 1 -1.85 -0.43 15.20
CA MET A 1 -2.26 -0.56 13.79
C MET A 1 -2.77 0.79 13.31
N TRP A 2 -2.72 1.07 12.02
CA TRP A 2 -3.25 2.30 11.42
C TRP A 2 -4.79 2.21 11.35
N PRO A 3 -5.52 3.19 11.89
CA PRO A 3 -6.97 3.17 11.88
C PRO A 3 -7.52 3.41 10.47
N GLN A 4 -8.73 2.92 10.20
CA GLN A 4 -9.37 3.08 8.89
C GLN A 4 -9.57 4.55 8.50
N THR A 5 -9.77 5.44 9.47
CA THR A 5 -9.86 6.89 9.27
C THR A 5 -8.58 7.53 8.71
N ALA A 6 -7.44 6.83 8.78
CA ALA A 6 -6.15 7.29 8.24
C ALA A 6 -5.81 6.68 6.87
N TRP A 7 -6.67 5.86 6.26
CA TRP A 7 -6.32 5.11 5.05
C TRP A 7 -6.08 5.95 3.79
N ASN A 8 -6.58 7.18 3.76
CA ASN A 8 -6.27 8.16 2.72
C ASN A 8 -4.85 8.75 2.82
N THR A 9 -4.09 8.42 3.87
CA THR A 9 -2.72 8.93 4.07
C THR A 9 -1.75 8.29 3.08
N GLU A 10 -0.96 9.11 2.39
CA GLU A 10 0.16 8.74 1.53
C GLU A 10 1.32 8.10 2.33
N ALA A 11 1.15 6.82 2.71
CA ALA A 11 2.03 6.12 3.64
C ALA A 11 2.86 5.00 2.98
N ILE A 12 2.56 4.64 1.73
CA ILE A 12 3.23 3.55 1.01
C ILE A 12 4.16 4.14 -0.04
N LEU A 13 5.46 3.82 0.02
CA LEU A 13 6.43 4.26 -0.98
C LEU A 13 6.73 3.14 -1.98
N CYS A 14 6.65 3.44 -3.28
CA CYS A 14 7.15 2.54 -4.32
C CYS A 14 8.68 2.43 -4.23
N GLY A 15 9.20 1.22 -3.99
CA GLY A 15 10.64 0.98 -3.96
C GLY A 15 11.38 1.17 -5.30
N VAL A 16 10.66 1.33 -6.41
CA VAL A 16 11.23 1.48 -7.76
C VAL A 16 11.21 2.94 -8.22
N CYS A 17 10.03 3.54 -8.38
CA CYS A 17 9.90 4.91 -8.89
C CYS A 17 9.76 5.97 -7.79
N ARG A 18 9.66 5.56 -6.52
CA ARG A 18 9.51 6.46 -5.35
C ARG A 18 8.21 7.27 -5.30
N GLU A 19 7.24 6.96 -6.14
CA GLU A 19 5.86 7.47 -5.99
C GLU A 19 5.29 6.99 -4.66
N THR A 20 4.57 7.87 -3.95
CA THR A 20 3.79 7.47 -2.77
C THR A 20 2.37 7.05 -3.16
N LEU A 21 1.77 6.19 -2.35
CA LEU A 21 0.37 5.83 -2.47
C LEU A 21 -0.29 5.91 -1.10
N SER A 22 -1.59 6.24 -1.11
CA SER A 22 -2.45 6.01 0.04
C SER A 22 -2.56 4.52 0.38
N ILE A 23 -2.88 4.23 1.65
CA ILE A 23 -3.09 2.87 2.15
C ILE A 23 -4.26 2.21 1.40
N GLU A 24 -5.36 2.95 1.20
CA GLU A 24 -6.51 2.51 0.44
C GLU A 24 -6.11 2.12 -0.99
N ARG A 25 -5.38 3.00 -1.68
CA ARG A 25 -4.97 2.74 -3.06
C ARG A 25 -4.05 1.54 -3.17
N TYR A 26 -3.13 1.36 -2.23
CA TYR A 26 -2.24 0.21 -2.17
C TYR A 26 -3.00 -1.13 -2.05
N PHE A 27 -4.20 -1.13 -1.44
CA PHE A 27 -5.02 -2.35 -1.34
C PHE A 27 -5.75 -2.72 -2.62
N GLU A 28 -5.95 -1.79 -3.55
CA GLU A 28 -6.70 -1.99 -4.79
C GLU A 28 -5.83 -2.46 -5.97
N VAL A 29 -4.50 -2.38 -5.84
CA VAL A 29 -3.58 -2.60 -6.96
C VAL A 29 -2.59 -3.73 -6.66
N ASP A 30 -2.17 -4.46 -7.70
CA ASP A 30 -1.14 -5.50 -7.63
C ASP A 30 0.28 -4.96 -7.92
N GLY A 31 0.40 -3.69 -8.30
CA GLY A 31 1.65 -3.02 -8.61
C GLY A 31 1.52 -1.50 -8.57
N CYS A 32 2.65 -0.81 -8.67
CA CYS A 32 2.69 0.65 -8.67
C CYS A 32 1.95 1.22 -9.90
N PRO A 33 0.93 2.08 -9.73
CA PRO A 33 0.20 2.70 -10.85
C PRO A 33 1.07 3.58 -11.74
N SER A 34 2.17 4.14 -11.21
CA SER A 34 3.06 5.06 -11.93
C SER A 34 4.08 4.33 -12.81
N CYS A 35 4.68 3.24 -12.33
CA CYS A 35 5.75 2.53 -13.07
C CYS A 35 5.48 1.06 -13.37
N SER A 36 4.30 0.55 -12.99
CA SER A 36 3.89 -0.85 -13.16
C SER A 36 4.74 -1.90 -12.45
N ALA A 37 5.71 -1.48 -11.60
CA ALA A 37 6.50 -2.40 -10.80
C ALA A 37 5.57 -3.24 -9.89
N PRO A 38 5.69 -4.58 -9.88
CA PRO A 38 4.81 -5.44 -9.10
C PRO A 38 5.07 -5.24 -7.60
N PHE A 39 4.00 -5.20 -6.81
CA PHE A 39 4.12 -5.32 -5.37
C PHE A 39 4.25 -6.79 -4.98
N ASN A 40 4.88 -7.05 -3.83
CA ASN A 40 4.99 -8.41 -3.33
C ASN A 40 3.60 -8.92 -2.90
N PRO A 41 3.00 -9.93 -3.56
CA PRO A 41 1.65 -10.39 -3.24
C PRO A 41 1.57 -10.99 -1.83
N ARG A 42 2.69 -11.50 -1.29
CA ARG A 42 2.74 -12.04 0.07
C ARG A 42 2.58 -10.97 1.15
N CYS A 43 2.88 -9.70 0.86
CA CYS A 43 2.67 -8.61 1.83
C CYS A 43 1.19 -8.45 2.22
N ARG A 44 0.25 -8.87 1.36
CA ARG A 44 -1.18 -8.87 1.67
C ARG A 44 -1.54 -9.78 2.86
N LEU A 45 -0.75 -10.82 3.11
CA LEU A 45 -0.94 -11.71 4.26
C LEU A 45 -0.62 -11.01 5.60
N HIS A 46 0.10 -9.90 5.56
CA HIS A 46 0.57 -9.16 6.73
C HIS A 46 -0.21 -7.86 6.98
N LYS A 47 -1.35 -7.63 6.30
CA LYS A 47 -2.15 -6.40 6.48
C LYS A 47 -2.49 -6.14 7.95
N HIS A 48 -2.90 -7.18 8.68
CA HIS A 48 -3.25 -7.14 10.09
C HIS A 48 -2.10 -6.71 11.03
N LEU A 49 -0.85 -6.71 10.58
CA LEU A 49 0.28 -6.21 11.38
C LEU A 49 0.35 -4.68 11.37
N TYR A 50 -0.14 -4.05 10.29
CA TYR A 50 0.03 -2.63 10.04
C TYR A 50 -1.28 -1.84 10.08
N PHE A 51 -2.40 -2.45 9.67
CA PHE A 51 -3.68 -1.77 9.46
C PHE A 51 -4.79 -2.43 10.26
N GLU A 52 -5.70 -1.64 10.80
CA GLU A 52 -6.95 -2.13 11.39
C GLU A 52 -7.88 -2.56 10.24
N VAL A 53 -8.13 -3.85 10.11
CA VAL A 53 -8.88 -4.50 9.00
C VAL A 53 -9.91 -5.47 9.52
#